data_AF-A0A4Q3AW42-F1
#
_entry.id   AF-A0A4Q3AW42-F1
#
_cell.length_a   1.000
_cell.length_b   1.000
_cell.length_c   1.000
_cell.angle_alpha   90.00
_cell.angle_beta   90.00
_cell.angle_gamma   90.00
#
_symmetry.space_group_name_H-M   'P 1'
#
loop_
_entity.id
_entity.type
_entity.pdbx_description
1 polymer ?
#
loop_
_entity_poly.entity_id
_entity_poly.type
_entity_poly.pdbx_seq_one_letter_code
_entity_poly.pdbx_strand_id
1 'polypeptide(L)'
;MKYILSSLLLFAGFTSFAQSTKTINQSGNPIFQGWYADPEAAIFNNKYWVYPTYSAKYREQVFVDAFSSDDLVKWTKHPHVLDTSAVKWANKAMWAPAIVEKDKKYYLFFGANDIQSDNEVG
;
A
#
# COMPACT_ATOMS: atom_id res chain seq x y z
N MET A 1 62.55 40.79 36.55
CA MET A 1 61.83 40.78 35.25
C MET A 1 61.73 39.32 34.80
N LYS A 2 60.61 38.65 35.10
CA LYS A 2 60.40 37.21 34.87
C LYS A 2 59.27 37.03 33.86
N TYR A 3 59.54 36.16 32.89
CA TYR A 3 58.71 35.79 31.73
C TYR A 3 57.28 35.38 32.12
N ILE A 4 56.27 36.00 31.50
CA ILE A 4 54.90 35.48 31.46
C ILE A 4 54.77 34.81 30.09
N LEU A 5 55.02 33.50 30.07
CA LEU A 5 54.84 32.67 28.89
C LEU A 5 53.43 32.07 28.89
N SER A 6 52.75 32.25 27.76
CA SER A 6 51.91 31.28 27.06
C SER A 6 50.79 30.58 27.84
N SER A 7 49.54 30.97 27.52
CA SER A 7 48.40 30.04 27.39
C SER A 7 47.24 30.75 26.68
N LEU A 8 47.40 31.04 25.38
CA LEU A 8 46.25 31.38 24.53
C LEU A 8 45.67 30.05 24.02
N LEU A 9 44.74 29.48 24.78
CA LEU A 9 43.95 28.33 24.36
C LEU A 9 43.09 28.77 23.15
N LEU A 10 43.49 28.34 21.96
CA LEU A 10 42.65 28.39 20.76
C LEU A 10 41.41 27.50 21.00
N PHE A 11 40.28 28.13 21.34
CA PHE A 11 38.97 27.51 21.21
C PHE A 11 38.57 27.53 19.72
N ALA A 12 39.19 26.66 18.92
CA ALA A 12 38.68 26.36 17.59
C ALA A 12 37.44 25.46 17.77
N GLY A 13 36.28 26.10 17.91
CA GLY A 13 34.99 25.42 17.93
C GLY A 13 34.79 24.69 16.60
N PHE A 14 35.03 23.37 16.60
CA PHE A 14 34.50 22.49 15.57
C PHE A 14 32.97 22.52 15.68
N THR A 15 32.34 23.37 14.88
CA THR A 15 30.91 23.24 14.61
C THR A 15 30.73 22.02 13.72
N SER A 16 30.60 20.85 14.33
CA SER A 16 30.09 19.68 13.64
C SER A 16 28.69 20.03 13.16
N PHE A 17 28.53 20.32 11.88
CA PHE A 17 27.24 20.30 11.21
C PHE A 17 26.73 18.85 11.29
N ALA A 18 25.98 18.54 12.35
CA ALA A 18 25.21 17.32 12.41
C ALA A 18 24.25 17.34 11.23
N GLN A 19 24.42 16.43 10.28
CA GLN A 19 23.52 16.30 9.15
C GLN A 19 22.16 15.93 9.71
N SER A 20 21.18 16.83 9.58
CA SER A 20 19.79 16.53 9.91
C SER A 20 19.35 15.41 8.98
N THR A 21 19.32 14.18 9.50
CA THR A 21 18.71 13.07 8.80
C THR A 21 17.23 13.39 8.68
N LYS A 22 16.78 13.72 7.47
CA LYS A 22 15.34 13.84 7.19
C LYS A 22 14.73 12.47 7.48
N THR A 23 14.05 12.35 8.62
CA THR A 23 13.27 11.16 8.95
C THR A 23 12.19 11.03 7.88
N ILE A 24 12.35 10.07 6.99
CA ILE A 24 11.31 9.72 6.03
C ILE A 24 10.28 8.91 6.80
N ASN A 25 9.10 9.50 7.01
CA ASN A 25 7.97 8.73 7.52
C ASN A 25 7.60 7.68 6.46
N GLN A 26 7.53 6.44 6.90
CA GLN A 26 7.13 5.29 6.10
C GLN A 26 5.86 4.71 6.71
N SER A 27 5.05 4.03 5.89
CA SER A 27 3.88 3.28 6.40
C SER A 27 4.29 2.14 7.35
N GLY A 28 5.47 1.55 7.13
CA GLY A 28 5.88 0.29 7.76
C GLY A 28 5.25 -0.91 7.06
N ASN A 29 5.47 -2.10 7.62
CA ASN A 29 4.84 -3.34 7.16
C ASN A 29 4.01 -3.98 8.30
N PRO A 30 2.80 -4.49 8.00
CA PRO A 30 2.07 -4.34 6.74
C PRO A 30 1.62 -2.88 6.50
N ILE A 31 1.52 -2.46 5.23
CA ILE A 31 1.17 -1.06 4.85
C ILE A 31 -0.25 -0.65 5.27
N PHE A 32 -1.14 -1.62 5.51
CA PHE A 32 -2.42 -1.42 6.18
C PHE A 32 -2.78 -2.71 6.95
N GLN A 33 -3.64 -2.57 7.95
CA GLN A 33 -4.07 -3.69 8.79
C GLN A 33 -5.05 -4.61 8.06
N GLY A 34 -4.99 -5.91 8.36
CA GLY A 34 -5.87 -6.94 7.82
C GLY A 34 -5.12 -8.02 7.05
N TRP A 35 -5.87 -9.00 6.54
CA TRP A 35 -5.33 -10.13 5.79
C TRP A 35 -5.60 -9.91 4.31
N TYR A 36 -4.55 -9.55 3.58
CA TYR A 36 -4.62 -9.18 2.18
C TYR A 36 -3.43 -9.77 1.41
N ALA A 37 -3.67 -10.11 0.15
CA ALA A 37 -2.67 -10.65 -0.78
C ALA A 37 -2.82 -10.02 -2.16
N ASP A 38 -1.89 -10.35 -3.07
CA ASP A 38 -1.95 -9.98 -4.50
C ASP A 38 -2.24 -8.49 -4.75
N PRO A 39 -1.42 -7.56 -4.21
CA PRO A 39 -1.72 -6.15 -4.32
C PRO A 39 -1.57 -5.66 -5.76
N GLU A 40 -2.65 -5.17 -6.34
CA GLU A 40 -2.60 -4.33 -7.54
C GLU A 40 -2.47 -2.86 -7.11
N ALA A 41 -1.42 -2.18 -7.56
CA ALA A 41 -1.19 -0.78 -7.25
C ALA A 41 -1.41 0.11 -8.48
N ALA A 42 -2.13 1.22 -8.30
CA ALA A 42 -2.38 2.18 -9.35
C ALA A 42 -2.31 3.62 -8.82
N ILE A 43 -2.05 4.57 -9.72
CA ILE A 43 -2.11 6.01 -9.41
C ILE A 43 -3.21 6.61 -10.25
N PHE A 44 -4.26 7.10 -9.59
CA PHE A 44 -5.41 7.74 -10.23
C PHE A 44 -5.68 9.07 -9.57
N ASN A 45 -5.88 10.13 -10.37
CA ASN A 45 -6.17 11.47 -9.88
C ASN A 45 -5.18 11.94 -8.80
N ASN A 46 -3.88 11.69 -9.02
CA ASN A 46 -2.79 12.05 -8.12
C ASN A 46 -2.90 11.42 -6.70
N LYS A 47 -3.63 10.29 -6.59
CA LYS A 47 -3.81 9.50 -5.37
C LYS A 47 -3.33 8.07 -5.63
N TYR A 48 -2.66 7.47 -4.65
CA TYR A 48 -2.23 6.08 -4.70
C TYR A 48 -3.39 5.17 -4.32
N TRP A 49 -3.54 4.06 -5.04
CA TRP A 49 -4.57 3.05 -4.80
C TRP A 49 -3.94 1.67 -4.74
N VAL A 50 -4.48 0.82 -3.87
CA VAL A 50 -4.15 -0.61 -3.79
C VAL A 50 -5.46 -1.40 -3.77
N TYR A 51 -5.58 -2.37 -4.66
CA TYR A 51 -6.69 -3.32 -4.76
C TYR A 51 -6.13 -4.71 -4.49
N PRO A 52 -6.31 -5.26 -3.28
CA PRO A 52 -5.82 -6.60 -2.95
C PRO A 52 -6.91 -7.67 -2.99
N THR A 53 -6.48 -8.93 -3.03
CA THR A 53 -7.30 -10.07 -2.59
C THR A 53 -7.57 -9.98 -1.09
N TYR A 54 -8.83 -10.12 -0.65
CA TYR A 54 -9.14 -10.33 0.76
C TYR A 54 -8.88 -11.79 1.16
N SER A 55 -7.90 -12.00 2.05
CA SER A 55 -7.51 -13.33 2.49
C SER A 55 -8.38 -13.79 3.66
N ALA A 56 -9.25 -14.77 3.40
CA ALA A 56 -10.13 -15.41 4.38
C ALA A 56 -10.28 -16.91 4.07
N LYS A 57 -11.18 -17.60 4.76
CA LYS A 57 -11.51 -18.98 4.35
C LYS A 57 -12.01 -18.97 2.92
N TYR A 58 -11.69 -20.00 2.15
CA TYR A 58 -11.90 -20.05 0.68
C TYR A 58 -13.25 -19.50 0.18
N ARG A 59 -14.37 -19.87 0.83
CA ARG A 59 -15.71 -19.43 0.44
C ARG A 59 -16.11 -18.04 0.96
N GLU A 60 -15.31 -17.43 1.83
CA GLU A 60 -15.51 -16.09 2.38
C GLU A 60 -14.78 -15.01 1.56
N GLN A 61 -13.94 -15.41 0.59
CA GLN A 61 -13.23 -14.51 -0.32
C GLN A 61 -14.16 -14.11 -1.47
N VAL A 62 -15.11 -13.22 -1.17
CA VAL A 62 -16.26 -12.88 -2.04
C VAL A 62 -16.43 -11.38 -2.30
N PHE A 63 -15.40 -10.60 -1.98
CA PHE A 63 -15.39 -9.16 -2.21
C PHE A 63 -13.96 -8.65 -2.41
N VAL A 64 -13.87 -7.45 -2.96
CA VAL A 64 -12.63 -6.68 -3.09
C VAL A 64 -12.78 -5.40 -2.28
N ASP A 65 -11.83 -5.16 -1.38
CA ASP A 65 -11.63 -3.85 -0.76
C ASP A 65 -10.67 -3.03 -1.62
N ALA A 66 -10.70 -1.71 -1.48
CA ALA A 66 -9.64 -0.86 -2.00
C ALA A 66 -9.02 -0.03 -0.88
N PHE A 67 -7.78 0.38 -1.05
CA PHE A 67 -7.07 1.25 -0.13
C PHE A 67 -6.51 2.43 -0.90
N SER A 68 -6.62 3.63 -0.35
CA SER A 68 -6.05 4.81 -0.98
C SER A 68 -5.16 5.60 -0.05
N SER A 69 -4.14 6.25 -0.58
CA SER A 69 -3.26 7.13 0.17
C SER A 69 -2.89 8.37 -0.65
N ASP A 70 -2.72 9.49 0.04
CA ASP A 70 -2.15 10.72 -0.55
C ASP A 70 -0.62 10.79 -0.37
N ASP A 71 -0.07 10.06 0.59
CA ASP A 71 1.31 10.22 1.07
C ASP A 71 2.11 8.91 1.19
N LEU A 72 1.54 7.77 0.79
CA LEU A 72 2.09 6.42 0.95
C LEU A 72 2.35 6.01 2.42
N VAL A 73 1.88 6.78 3.39
CA VAL A 73 2.06 6.53 4.83
C VAL A 73 0.72 6.19 5.47
N LYS A 74 -0.28 7.05 5.27
CA LYS A 74 -1.63 6.89 5.80
C LYS A 74 -2.53 6.32 4.72
N TRP A 75 -3.20 5.21 5.05
CA TRP A 75 -4.10 4.52 4.13
C TRP A 75 -5.54 4.60 4.61
N THR A 76 -6.44 4.95 3.71
CA THR A 76 -7.89 4.91 3.90
C THR A 76 -8.44 3.65 3.26
N LYS A 77 -9.15 2.84 4.04
CA LYS A 77 -9.87 1.66 3.54
C LYS A 77 -11.20 2.08 2.91
N HIS A 78 -11.48 1.52 1.74
CA HIS A 78 -12.75 1.58 1.01
C HIS A 78 -13.31 0.16 0.96
N PRO A 79 -14.24 -0.20 1.86
CA PRO A 79 -14.71 -1.57 1.96
C PRO A 79 -15.61 -1.95 0.78
N HIS A 80 -15.50 -3.18 0.31
CA HIS A 80 -16.44 -3.83 -0.61
C HIS A 80 -16.73 -2.98 -1.86
N VAL A 81 -15.68 -2.51 -2.55
CA VAL A 81 -15.82 -1.78 -3.82
C VAL A 81 -16.37 -2.66 -4.94
N LEU A 82 -16.28 -3.99 -4.77
CA LEU A 82 -16.95 -5.00 -5.57
C LEU A 82 -17.27 -6.21 -4.70
N ASP A 83 -18.43 -6.84 -4.91
CA ASP A 83 -18.77 -8.13 -4.30
C ASP A 83 -19.67 -8.98 -5.21
N THR A 84 -19.91 -10.23 -4.80
CA THR A 84 -20.75 -11.21 -5.52
C THR A 84 -22.22 -10.81 -5.63
N SER A 85 -22.70 -9.84 -4.84
CA SER A 85 -24.06 -9.30 -5.00
C SER A 85 -24.18 -8.48 -6.29
N ALA A 86 -23.10 -7.84 -6.76
CA ALA A 86 -23.03 -7.13 -8.03
C ALA A 86 -22.65 -8.05 -9.20
N VAL A 87 -21.86 -9.09 -8.95
CA VAL A 87 -21.34 -10.02 -9.98
C VAL A 87 -22.01 -11.39 -9.85
N LYS A 88 -23.17 -11.55 -10.49
CA LYS A 88 -24.05 -12.72 -10.27
C LYS A 88 -23.47 -14.08 -10.65
N TRP A 89 -22.48 -14.13 -11.54
CA TRP A 89 -21.82 -15.37 -11.93
C TRP A 89 -20.69 -15.77 -10.97
N ALA A 90 -20.19 -14.85 -10.14
CA ALA A 90 -19.13 -15.12 -9.18
C ALA A 90 -19.71 -15.58 -7.84
N ASN A 91 -19.16 -16.66 -7.27
CA ASN A 91 -19.67 -17.26 -6.02
C ASN A 91 -18.60 -17.49 -4.92
N LYS A 92 -17.32 -17.59 -5.29
CA LYS A 92 -16.18 -17.83 -4.37
C LYS A 92 -14.88 -17.35 -5.03
N ALA A 93 -13.79 -17.34 -4.26
CA ALA A 93 -12.44 -17.14 -4.78
C ALA A 93 -12.27 -15.86 -5.64
N MET A 94 -12.83 -14.73 -5.19
CA MET A 94 -12.59 -13.43 -5.82
C MET A 94 -11.13 -13.01 -5.58
N TRP A 95 -10.28 -13.22 -6.57
CA TRP A 95 -8.82 -13.19 -6.43
C TRP A 95 -8.13 -12.26 -7.41
N ALA A 96 -6.94 -11.83 -7.01
CA ALA A 96 -5.90 -11.16 -7.78
C ALA A 96 -6.46 -10.14 -8.78
N PRO A 97 -6.99 -9.02 -8.29
CA PRO A 97 -7.52 -8.00 -9.18
C PRO A 97 -6.41 -7.30 -9.97
N ALA A 98 -6.77 -6.69 -11.09
CA ALA A 98 -5.96 -5.72 -11.84
C ALA A 98 -6.85 -4.57 -12.28
N ILE A 99 -6.34 -3.34 -12.33
CA ILE A 99 -7.17 -2.18 -12.67
C ILE A 99 -6.50 -1.25 -13.68
N VAL A 100 -7.29 -0.77 -14.64
CA VAL A 100 -6.83 0.21 -15.62
C VAL A 100 -7.88 1.30 -15.82
N GLU A 101 -7.41 2.52 -16.05
CA GLU A 101 -8.25 3.62 -16.51
C GLU A 101 -8.21 3.70 -18.04
N LYS A 102 -9.38 3.79 -18.67
CA LYS A 102 -9.51 4.08 -20.10
C LYS A 102 -10.77 4.92 -20.34
N ASP A 103 -10.65 5.96 -21.15
CA ASP A 103 -11.77 6.82 -21.55
C ASP A 103 -12.60 7.35 -20.35
N LYS A 104 -11.91 7.77 -19.28
CA LYS A 104 -12.49 8.26 -18.00
C LYS A 104 -13.32 7.22 -17.24
N LYS A 105 -13.13 5.94 -17.53
CA LYS A 105 -13.73 4.81 -16.83
C LYS A 105 -12.65 3.92 -16.25
N TYR A 106 -12.94 3.31 -15.11
CA TYR A 106 -12.08 2.34 -14.45
C TYR A 106 -12.59 0.94 -14.74
N TYR A 107 -11.69 0.06 -15.15
CA TYR A 107 -11.98 -1.33 -15.49
C TYR A 107 -11.21 -2.20 -14.52
N LEU A 108 -11.96 -2.86 -13.61
CA LEU A 108 -11.42 -3.82 -12.65
C LEU A 108 -11.57 -5.23 -13.22
N PHE A 109 -10.45 -5.91 -13.43
CA PHE A 109 -10.36 -7.30 -13.83
C PHE A 109 -10.08 -8.14 -12.59
N PHE A 110 -10.65 -9.34 -12.48
CA PHE A 110 -10.46 -10.24 -11.35
C PHE A 110 -10.75 -11.68 -11.77
N GLY A 111 -10.16 -12.63 -11.05
CA GLY A 111 -10.53 -14.04 -11.11
C GLY A 111 -11.65 -14.35 -10.12
N ALA A 112 -12.51 -15.31 -10.45
CA ALA A 112 -13.52 -15.83 -9.52
C ALA A 112 -13.78 -17.31 -9.82
N ASN A 113 -14.47 -17.97 -8.89
CA ASN A 113 -14.95 -19.35 -8.96
C ASN A 113 -13.87 -20.44 -8.91
N ASP A 114 -12.60 -20.15 -9.25
CA ASP A 114 -11.48 -21.10 -9.14
C ASP A 114 -11.87 -22.49 -9.68
N ILE A 115 -12.18 -22.53 -10.97
CA ILE A 115 -12.68 -23.73 -11.67
C ILE A 115 -11.56 -24.77 -11.70
N GLN A 116 -11.75 -25.90 -11.01
CA GLN A 116 -10.71 -26.92 -10.83
C GLN A 116 -10.88 -28.14 -11.73
N SER A 117 -11.99 -28.25 -12.47
CA SER A 117 -12.24 -29.36 -13.38
C SER A 117 -13.24 -29.00 -14.49
N ASP A 118 -13.23 -29.77 -15.58
CA ASP A 118 -14.16 -29.62 -16.72
C ASP A 118 -15.63 -29.85 -16.36
N ASN A 119 -15.92 -30.35 -15.16
CA ASN A 119 -17.28 -30.58 -14.67
C ASN A 119 -17.88 -29.35 -13.95
N GLU A 120 -17.08 -28.32 -13.72
CA GLU A 120 -17.52 -27.08 -13.06
C GLU A 120 -17.89 -26.01 -14.09
N VAL A 121 -19.04 -25.37 -13.89
CA VAL A 121 -19.48 -24.25 -14.74
C VAL A 121 -18.84 -22.96 -14.22
N GLY A 122 -18.11 -22.28 -15.10
CA GLY A 122 -17.48 -20.97 -14.89
C GLY A 122 -18.45 -19.80 -14.84
#